data_AF-A0A382VZP4-F1
#
_entry.id   AF-A0A382VZP4-F1
#
_cell.length_a   1.000
_cell.length_b   1.000
_cell.length_c   1.000
_cell.angle_alpha   90.00
_cell.angle_beta   90.00
_cell.angle_gamma   90.00
#
_symmetry.space_group_name_H-M   'P 1'
#
loop_
_entity.id
_entity.type
_entity.pdbx_description
1 polymer ?
#
loop_
_entity_poly.entity_id
_entity_poly.type
_entity_poly.pdbx_seq_one_letter_code
_entity_poly.pdbx_strand_id
1 'polypeptide(L)'
;VAATGVGAGDLATGAFAGAKLGVAVLWAVVFGALFKFALTEGLTRWQLATEETLLEGAMSRLGGVAQYGFLIYLVVWSFLVAAALMSACGVAAQAIFPVADDPSTGKIIYGICLSIVGLVLVRLGGYRLFEKVMGVCIGLMFVTVVVSAVLLMPSWSDFARGLFWPTIPLLDG
;
A
#
# COMPACT_ATOMS: atom_id res chain seq x y z
N VAL A 1 -6.43 4.50 11.95
CA VAL A 1 -7.38 4.53 10.80
C VAL A 1 -6.85 5.33 9.60
N ALA A 2 -6.19 6.49 9.76
CA ALA A 2 -5.52 7.15 8.63
C ALA A 2 -4.36 6.33 8.02
N ALA A 3 -3.62 5.60 8.86
CA ALA A 3 -2.46 4.78 8.49
C ALA A 3 -2.77 3.52 7.66
N THR A 4 -4.02 3.06 7.61
CA THR A 4 -4.42 1.91 6.76
C THR A 4 -4.77 2.32 5.33
N GLY A 5 -4.77 3.63 5.05
CA GLY A 5 -5.11 4.15 3.72
C GLY A 5 -3.96 4.06 2.72
N VAL A 6 -2.70 4.11 3.14
CA VAL A 6 -1.55 4.05 2.23
C VAL A 6 -0.63 2.94 2.73
N GLY A 7 -0.70 1.78 2.07
CA GLY A 7 0.13 0.63 2.40
C GLY A 7 1.53 0.75 1.81
N ALA A 8 2.44 -0.12 2.27
CA ALA A 8 3.76 -0.27 1.66
C ALA A 8 3.68 -0.59 0.15
N GLY A 9 2.62 -1.31 -0.27
CA GLY A 9 2.35 -1.60 -1.68
C GLY A 9 1.97 -0.37 -2.52
N ASP A 10 1.20 0.57 -1.96
CA ASP A 10 0.83 1.80 -2.67
C ASP A 10 2.04 2.68 -2.94
N LEU A 11 2.99 2.71 -1.98
CA LEU A 11 4.22 3.47 -2.11
C LEU A 11 5.21 2.82 -3.07
N ALA A 12 5.31 1.50 -3.07
CA ALA A 12 6.09 0.79 -4.07
C ALA A 12 5.55 1.05 -5.48
N THR A 13 4.24 0.86 -5.69
CA THR A 13 3.59 1.11 -6.98
C THR A 13 3.72 2.58 -7.40
N GLY A 14 3.52 3.51 -6.46
CA GLY A 14 3.69 4.94 -6.71
C GLY A 14 5.11 5.31 -7.10
N ALA A 15 6.12 4.73 -6.44
CA ALA A 15 7.53 4.93 -6.78
C ALA A 15 7.86 4.35 -8.17
N PHE A 16 7.36 3.16 -8.51
CA PHE A 16 7.52 2.57 -9.84
C PHE A 16 6.84 3.40 -10.93
N ALA A 17 5.62 3.87 -10.69
CA ALA A 17 4.90 4.74 -11.61
C ALA A 17 5.64 6.07 -11.81
N GLY A 18 6.13 6.69 -10.73
CA GLY A 18 6.94 7.91 -10.79
C GLY A 18 8.27 7.70 -11.51
N ALA A 19 8.93 6.55 -11.34
CA ALA A 19 10.17 6.24 -12.03
C ALA A 19 9.97 6.07 -13.54
N LYS A 20 8.83 5.51 -13.99
CA LYS A 20 8.54 5.28 -15.41
C LYS A 20 7.88 6.47 -16.11
N LEU A 21 6.96 7.14 -15.44
CA LEU A 21 6.08 8.15 -16.04
C LEU A 21 6.38 9.57 -15.56
N GLY A 22 7.33 9.71 -14.62
CA GLY A 22 7.72 10.99 -14.05
C GLY A 22 6.58 11.70 -13.33
N VAL A 23 6.66 13.03 -13.29
CA VAL A 23 5.64 13.89 -12.65
C VAL A 23 4.37 14.06 -13.50
N ALA A 24 4.34 13.55 -14.73
CA ALA A 24 3.22 13.76 -15.66
C ALA A 24 1.89 13.16 -15.18
N VAL A 25 1.92 12.17 -14.28
CA VAL A 25 0.75 11.41 -13.81
C VAL A 25 0.26 11.88 -12.44
N LEU A 26 0.80 12.99 -11.92
CA LEU A 26 0.41 13.54 -10.61
C LEU A 26 -1.09 13.90 -10.54
N TRP A 27 -1.69 14.34 -11.65
CA TRP A 27 -3.12 14.59 -11.74
C TRP A 27 -3.94 13.34 -11.35
N ALA A 28 -3.52 12.15 -11.79
CA ALA A 28 -4.22 10.91 -11.48
C ALA A 28 -4.18 10.57 -9.99
N VAL A 29 -3.10 10.96 -9.28
CA VAL A 29 -3.00 10.82 -7.81
C VAL A 29 -4.03 11.71 -7.12
N VAL A 30 -4.21 12.95 -7.59
CA VAL A 30 -5.23 13.89 -7.06
C VAL A 30 -6.64 13.34 -7.28
N PHE A 31 -6.94 12.88 -8.49
CA PHE A 31 -8.25 12.26 -8.78
C PHE A 31 -8.47 11.00 -7.97
N GLY A 32 -7.45 10.14 -7.84
CA GLY A 32 -7.52 8.96 -6.98
C GLY A 32 -7.80 9.31 -5.52
N ALA A 33 -7.16 10.35 -4.99
CA ALA A 33 -7.41 10.86 -3.65
C ALA A 33 -8.83 11.42 -3.49
N LEU A 34 -9.34 12.15 -4.49
CA LEU A 34 -10.71 12.66 -4.50
C LEU A 34 -11.75 11.53 -4.55
N PHE A 35 -11.58 10.55 -5.43
CA PHE A 35 -12.46 9.39 -5.50
C PHE A 35 -12.43 8.59 -4.19
N LYS A 36 -11.24 8.39 -3.63
CA LYS A 36 -11.09 7.73 -2.34
C LYS A 36 -11.80 8.50 -1.23
N PHE A 37 -11.68 9.82 -1.22
CA PHE A 37 -12.38 10.67 -0.27
C PHE A 37 -13.91 10.51 -0.41
N ALA A 38 -14.44 10.63 -1.62
CA ALA A 38 -15.87 10.49 -1.89
C ALA A 38 -16.41 9.10 -1.48
N LEU A 39 -15.66 8.03 -1.79
CA LEU A 39 -16.02 6.68 -1.38
C LEU A 39 -15.98 6.52 0.14
N THR A 40 -14.94 7.03 0.80
CA THR A 40 -14.79 6.92 2.26
C THR A 40 -15.86 7.72 3.00
N GLU A 41 -16.21 8.91 2.51
CA GLU A 41 -17.31 9.72 3.03
C GLU A 41 -18.65 8.99 2.88
N GLY A 42 -18.92 8.42 1.70
CA GLY A 42 -20.11 7.62 1.44
C GLY A 42 -20.23 6.40 2.35
N LEU A 43 -19.14 5.66 2.55
CA LEU A 43 -19.07 4.53 3.49
C LEU A 43 -19.33 4.98 4.94
N THR A 44 -18.75 6.11 5.34
CA THR A 44 -18.91 6.64 6.69
C THR A 44 -20.35 7.09 6.93
N ARG A 45 -20.96 7.78 5.96
CA ARG A 45 -22.38 8.19 6.03
C ARG A 45 -23.32 7.00 6.08
N TRP A 46 -23.03 5.96 5.31
CA TRP A 46 -23.75 4.69 5.39
C TRP A 46 -23.70 4.14 6.81
N GLN A 47 -22.50 3.93 7.35
CA GLN A 47 -22.30 3.38 8.70
C GLN A 47 -22.96 4.22 9.79
N LEU A 48 -22.92 5.54 9.69
CA LEU A 48 -23.57 6.45 10.64
C LEU A 48 -25.11 6.41 10.55
N ALA A 49 -25.68 6.14 9.37
CA ALA A 49 -27.12 6.12 9.17
C ALA A 49 -27.76 4.76 9.46
N THR A 50 -27.05 3.66 9.20
CA THR A 50 -27.58 2.30 9.38
C THR A 50 -27.07 1.60 10.63
N GLU A 51 -26.06 2.15 11.32
CA GLU A 51 -25.30 1.53 12.43
C GLU A 51 -24.64 0.17 12.09
N GLU A 52 -24.85 -0.34 10.88
CA GLU A 52 -24.22 -1.54 10.32
C GLU A 52 -23.01 -1.19 9.44
N THR A 53 -22.01 -2.07 9.41
CA THR A 53 -20.92 -1.98 8.42
C THR A 53 -21.46 -2.21 7.01
N LEU A 54 -20.77 -1.66 5.99
CA LEU A 54 -21.15 -1.91 4.59
C LEU A 54 -21.19 -3.41 4.28
N LEU A 55 -20.27 -4.19 4.86
CA LEU A 55 -20.22 -5.62 4.65
C LEU A 55 -21.44 -6.33 5.27
N GLU A 56 -21.79 -5.99 6.51
CA GLU A 56 -23.00 -6.52 7.17
C GLU A 56 -24.27 -6.14 6.40
N GLY A 57 -24.38 -4.88 5.97
CA GLY A 57 -25.50 -4.40 5.16
C GLY A 57 -25.57 -5.05 3.76
N ALA A 58 -24.41 -5.39 3.17
CA ALA A 58 -24.36 -6.12 1.91
C ALA A 58 -24.77 -7.59 2.11
N MET A 59 -24.32 -8.23 3.19
CA MET A 59 -24.68 -9.61 3.52
C MET A 59 -26.17 -9.74 3.87
N SER A 60 -26.74 -8.77 4.59
CA SER A 60 -28.16 -8.76 4.97
C SER A 60 -29.09 -8.53 3.77
N ARG A 61 -28.70 -7.71 2.79
CA ARG A 61 -29.55 -7.37 1.63
C ARG A 61 -29.32 -8.21 0.37
N LEU A 62 -28.09 -8.66 0.11
CA LEU A 62 -27.76 -9.50 -1.06
C LEU A 62 -27.74 -11.00 -0.73
N GLY A 63 -27.87 -11.38 0.55
CA GLY A 63 -27.96 -12.75 1.01
C GLY A 63 -26.63 -13.52 0.94
N GLY A 64 -26.72 -14.86 1.08
CA GLY A 64 -25.55 -15.73 1.22
C GLY A 64 -24.57 -15.71 0.03
N VAL A 65 -25.03 -15.39 -1.18
CA VAL A 65 -24.17 -15.31 -2.37
C VAL A 65 -23.12 -14.22 -2.23
N ALA A 66 -23.49 -13.05 -1.69
CA ALA A 66 -22.55 -11.97 -1.44
C ALA A 66 -21.53 -12.34 -0.34
N GLN A 67 -21.96 -13.06 0.69
CA GLN A 67 -21.07 -13.55 1.75
C GLN A 67 -20.03 -14.53 1.22
N TYR A 68 -20.44 -15.56 0.49
CA TYR A 68 -19.50 -16.55 -0.06
C TYR A 68 -18.61 -15.93 -1.14
N GLY A 69 -19.15 -15.06 -1.99
CA GLY A 69 -18.37 -14.32 -2.99
C GLY A 69 -17.29 -13.44 -2.35
N PHE A 70 -17.65 -12.67 -1.33
CA PHE A 70 -16.71 -11.83 -0.59
C PHE A 70 -15.66 -12.66 0.16
N LEU A 71 -16.05 -13.79 0.77
CA LEU A 71 -15.12 -14.68 1.47
C LEU A 71 -14.07 -15.28 0.51
N ILE A 72 -14.50 -15.80 -0.65
CA ILE A 72 -13.60 -16.34 -1.68
C ILE A 72 -12.64 -15.25 -2.15
N TYR A 73 -13.18 -14.07 -2.45
CA TYR A 73 -12.37 -12.91 -2.82
C TYR A 73 -11.34 -12.57 -1.73
N LEU A 74 -11.75 -12.49 -0.47
CA LEU A 74 -10.88 -12.11 0.65
C LEU A 74 -9.74 -13.12 0.81
N VAL A 75 -10.02 -14.42 0.71
CA VAL A 75 -8.99 -15.48 0.82
C VAL A 75 -7.97 -15.36 -0.32
N VAL A 76 -8.43 -15.29 -1.56
CA VAL A 76 -7.53 -15.19 -2.74
C VAL A 76 -6.73 -13.90 -2.67
N TRP A 77 -7.38 -12.78 -2.41
CA TRP A 77 -6.74 -11.47 -2.30
C TRP A 77 -5.71 -11.43 -1.18
N SER A 78 -6.04 -11.93 0.02
CA SER A 78 -5.13 -11.93 1.16
C SER A 78 -3.89 -12.78 0.89
N PHE A 79 -4.06 -13.94 0.25
CA PHE A 79 -2.94 -14.80 -0.13
C PHE A 79 -2.00 -14.12 -1.13
N LEU A 80 -2.56 -13.51 -2.19
CA LEU A 80 -1.77 -12.79 -3.20
C LEU A 80 -1.05 -11.58 -2.62
N VAL A 81 -1.73 -10.80 -1.78
CA VAL A 81 -1.14 -9.63 -1.11
C VAL A 81 -0.05 -10.04 -0.13
N ALA A 82 -0.26 -11.09 0.67
CA ALA A 82 0.76 -11.63 1.56
C ALA A 82 2.00 -12.10 0.79
N ALA A 83 1.81 -12.82 -0.33
CA ALA A 83 2.92 -13.27 -1.17
C ALA A 83 3.69 -12.08 -1.78
N ALA A 84 2.99 -11.06 -2.26
CA ALA A 84 3.60 -9.85 -2.81
C ALA A 84 4.41 -9.08 -1.75
N LEU A 85 3.85 -8.90 -0.55
CA LEU A 85 4.53 -8.24 0.58
C LEU A 85 5.76 -9.02 1.03
N MET A 86 5.65 -10.34 1.20
CA MET A 86 6.78 -11.20 1.57
C MET A 86 7.90 -11.12 0.53
N SER A 87 7.53 -11.13 -0.75
CA SER A 87 8.47 -10.96 -1.87
C SER A 87 9.16 -9.59 -1.83
N ALA A 88 8.40 -8.51 -1.63
CA ALA A 88 8.95 -7.14 -1.60
C ALA A 88 9.92 -6.95 -0.43
N CYS A 89 9.53 -7.38 0.78
CA CYS A 89 10.39 -7.34 1.97
C CYS A 89 11.65 -8.19 1.79
N GLY A 90 11.53 -9.38 1.19
CA GLY A 90 12.66 -10.25 0.91
C GLY A 90 13.67 -9.64 -0.05
N VAL A 91 13.21 -9.02 -1.15
CA VAL A 91 14.08 -8.31 -2.11
C VAL A 91 14.75 -7.11 -1.45
N ALA A 92 13.98 -6.30 -0.70
CA ALA A 92 14.52 -5.13 -0.02
C ALA A 92 15.60 -5.51 1.00
N ALA A 93 15.38 -6.56 1.80
CA ALA A 93 16.36 -7.02 2.77
C ALA A 93 17.63 -7.57 2.10
N GLN A 94 17.49 -8.37 1.04
CA GLN A 94 18.62 -8.87 0.25
C GLN A 94 19.41 -7.73 -0.42
N ALA A 95 18.75 -6.63 -0.81
CA ALA A 95 19.41 -5.47 -1.39
C ALA A 95 20.22 -4.66 -0.36
N ILE A 96 19.79 -4.64 0.92
CA ILE A 96 20.51 -3.94 2.00
C ILE A 96 21.63 -4.83 2.57
N PHE A 97 21.35 -6.11 2.79
CA PHE A 97 22.28 -7.10 3.34
C PHE A 97 22.27 -8.35 2.46
N PRO A 98 23.21 -8.49 1.51
CA PRO A 98 23.29 -9.68 0.68
C PRO A 98 23.84 -10.85 1.51
N VAL A 99 22.99 -11.84 1.81
CA VAL A 99 23.37 -13.04 2.60
C VAL A 99 23.71 -14.24 1.73
N ALA A 100 23.20 -14.28 0.51
CA ALA A 100 23.51 -15.31 -0.49
C ALA A 100 24.06 -14.66 -1.76
N ASP A 101 25.05 -15.31 -2.39
CA ASP A 101 25.59 -14.90 -3.69
C ASP A 101 24.52 -14.96 -4.79
N ASP A 102 23.53 -15.85 -4.65
CA ASP A 102 22.35 -15.89 -5.49
C ASP A 102 21.22 -15.01 -4.93
N PRO A 103 20.81 -13.93 -5.64
CA PRO A 103 19.74 -13.04 -5.20
C PRO A 103 18.39 -13.73 -5.01
N SER A 104 18.12 -14.81 -5.75
CA SER A 104 16.84 -15.52 -5.69
C SER A 104 16.70 -16.30 -4.38
N THR A 105 17.79 -16.96 -3.96
CA THR A 105 17.87 -17.69 -2.69
C THR A 105 17.81 -16.73 -1.50
N GLY A 106 18.56 -15.61 -1.56
CA GLY A 106 18.56 -14.61 -0.50
C GLY A 106 17.18 -13.99 -0.24
N LYS A 107 16.44 -13.67 -1.31
CA LYS A 107 15.06 -13.19 -1.21
C LYS A 107 14.15 -14.16 -0.45
N ILE A 108 14.25 -15.46 -0.73
CA ILE A 108 13.41 -16.49 -0.10
C ILE A 108 13.72 -16.58 1.40
N ILE A 109 15.00 -16.62 1.76
CA ILE A 109 15.45 -16.68 3.15
C ILE A 109 14.92 -15.47 3.92
N TYR A 110 15.15 -14.26 3.40
CA TYR A 110 14.66 -13.04 4.04
C TYR A 110 13.14 -12.98 4.11
N GLY A 111 12.42 -13.39 3.05
CA GLY A 111 10.96 -13.46 3.06
C GLY A 111 10.44 -14.35 4.19
N ILE A 112 11.02 -15.53 4.38
CA ILE A 112 10.67 -16.45 5.47
C ILE A 112 11.02 -15.83 6.83
N CYS A 113 12.25 -15.32 6.98
CA CYS A 113 12.73 -14.74 8.24
C CYS A 113 11.86 -13.55 8.69
N LEU A 114 11.59 -12.57 7.81
CA LEU A 114 10.76 -11.42 8.14
C LEU A 114 9.31 -11.81 8.44
N SER A 115 8.78 -12.84 7.78
CA SER A 115 7.45 -13.37 8.08
C SER A 115 7.38 -14.02 9.47
N ILE A 116 8.41 -14.77 9.86
CA ILE A 116 8.52 -15.34 11.21
C ILE A 116 8.65 -14.24 12.25
N VAL A 117 9.49 -13.23 12.02
CA VAL A 117 9.63 -12.07 12.90
C VAL A 117 8.29 -11.36 13.08
N GLY A 118 7.55 -11.14 12.00
CA GLY A 118 6.19 -10.60 12.05
C GLY A 118 5.25 -11.44 12.91
N LEU A 119 5.24 -12.76 12.73
CA LEU A 119 4.42 -13.68 13.52
C LEU A 119 4.78 -13.64 15.01
N VAL A 120 6.07 -13.62 15.34
CA VAL A 120 6.58 -13.54 16.71
C VAL A 120 6.20 -12.21 17.35
N LEU A 121 6.34 -11.10 16.63
CA LEU A 121 5.94 -9.76 17.09
C LEU A 121 4.45 -9.70 17.44
N VAL A 122 3.58 -10.25 16.58
CA VAL A 122 2.13 -10.28 16.84
C VAL A 122 1.82 -11.16 18.04
N ARG A 123 2.48 -12.32 18.17
CA ARG A 123 2.24 -13.25 19.29
C ARG A 123 2.73 -12.74 20.64
N LEU A 124 3.88 -12.07 20.70
CA LEU A 124 4.48 -11.61 21.97
C LEU A 124 3.97 -10.23 22.39
N GLY A 125 3.74 -9.33 21.43
CA GLY A 125 3.58 -7.90 21.70
C GLY A 125 2.16 -7.42 21.97
N GLY A 126 1.15 -8.23 21.64
CA GLY A 126 -0.24 -7.77 21.53
C GLY A 126 -0.39 -6.59 20.55
N TYR A 127 -1.61 -6.03 20.46
CA TYR A 127 -1.90 -4.93 19.53
C TYR A 127 -1.05 -3.67 19.77
N ARG A 128 -0.64 -3.41 21.03
CA ARG A 128 0.07 -2.18 21.41
C ARG A 128 1.52 -2.12 20.92
N LEU A 129 2.27 -3.22 21.01
CA LEU A 129 3.65 -3.24 20.49
C LEU A 129 3.64 -3.16 18.97
N PHE A 130 2.73 -3.92 18.34
CA PHE A 130 2.55 -3.90 16.90
C PHE A 130 2.24 -2.49 16.38
N GLU A 131 1.31 -1.77 17.02
CA GLU A 131 0.96 -0.42 16.64
C GLU A 131 2.13 0.57 16.77
N LYS A 132 2.94 0.47 17.83
CA LYS A 132 4.14 1.30 18.00
C LYS A 132 5.18 1.04 16.90
N VAL A 133 5.48 -0.23 16.61
CA VAL A 133 6.44 -0.60 15.56
C VAL A 133 5.96 -0.11 14.20
N MET A 134 4.68 -0.31 13.88
CA MET A 134 4.06 0.20 12.65
C MET A 134 4.18 1.73 12.55
N GLY A 135 3.91 2.46 13.64
CA GLY A 135 4.04 3.91 13.68
C GLY A 135 5.46 4.39 13.37
N VAL A 136 6.48 3.73 13.94
CA VAL A 136 7.89 4.03 13.65
C VAL A 136 8.23 3.74 12.18
N CYS A 137 7.82 2.58 11.64
CA CYS A 137 8.07 2.23 10.25
C CYS A 137 7.42 3.22 9.28
N ILE A 138 6.18 3.64 9.55
CA ILE A 138 5.48 4.64 8.73
C ILE A 138 6.17 6.00 8.82
N GLY A 139 6.60 6.41 10.02
CA GLY A 139 7.35 7.65 10.21
C GLY A 139 8.66 7.65 9.42
N LEU A 140 9.41 6.54 9.47
CA LEU A 140 10.65 6.38 8.71
C LEU A 140 10.38 6.45 7.21
N MET A 141 9.36 5.75 6.72
CA MET A 141 8.95 5.74 5.33
C MET A 141 8.53 7.13 4.83
N PHE A 142 7.83 7.92 5.65
CA PHE A 142 7.50 9.30 5.31
C PHE A 142 8.76 10.16 5.17
N VAL A 143 9.68 10.08 6.15
CA VAL A 143 10.92 10.86 6.13
C VAL A 143 11.78 10.49 4.92
N THR A 144 11.96 9.20 4.62
CA THR A 144 12.80 8.76 3.49
C THR A 144 12.24 9.22 2.15
N VAL A 145 10.92 9.15 1.96
CA VAL A 145 10.26 9.63 0.74
C VAL A 145 10.37 11.15 0.61
N VAL A 146 10.10 11.91 1.68
CA VAL A 146 10.21 13.38 1.65
C VAL A 146 11.65 13.82 1.37
N VAL A 147 12.63 13.22 2.03
CA VAL A 147 14.05 13.50 1.76
C VAL A 147 14.41 13.19 0.32
N SER A 148 13.97 12.04 -0.21
CA SER A 148 14.21 11.68 -1.62
C SER A 148 13.59 12.69 -2.59
N ALA A 149 12.37 13.15 -2.31
CA ALA A 149 11.69 14.16 -3.12
C ALA A 149 12.42 15.51 -3.09
N VAL A 150 12.92 15.93 -1.92
CA VAL A 150 13.72 17.15 -1.77
C VAL A 150 15.07 17.02 -2.47
N LEU A 151 15.75 15.87 -2.40
CA LEU A 151 17.04 15.67 -3.08
C LEU A 151 16.90 15.64 -4.61
N LEU A 152 15.79 15.12 -5.13
CA LEU A 152 15.54 15.03 -6.57
C LEU A 152 15.13 16.38 -7.20
N MET A 153 14.74 17.39 -6.39
CA MET A 153 14.20 18.71 -6.79
C MET A 153 13.71 18.79 -8.26
N PRO A 154 12.55 18.20 -8.58
CA PRO A 154 11.94 18.41 -9.90
C PRO A 154 11.69 19.90 -10.12
N SER A 155 11.71 20.35 -11.38
CA SER A 155 11.35 21.72 -11.70
C SER A 155 9.90 21.99 -11.22
N TRP A 156 9.70 23.09 -10.48
CA TRP A 156 8.38 23.46 -9.96
C TRP A 156 7.34 23.63 -11.08
N SER A 157 7.80 24.01 -12.28
CA SER A 157 6.97 24.10 -13.48
C SER A 157 6.45 22.74 -13.94
N ASP A 158 7.28 21.70 -13.93
CA ASP A 158 6.85 20.37 -14.38
C ASP A 158 5.96 19.70 -13.33
N PHE A 159 6.20 19.95 -12.04
CA PHE A 159 5.32 19.52 -10.96
C PHE A 159 3.91 20.13 -11.11
N ALA A 160 3.82 21.45 -11.31
CA ALA A 160 2.53 22.13 -11.49
C ALA A 160 1.81 21.66 -12.76
N ARG A 161 2.55 21.47 -13.87
CA ARG A 161 1.97 20.93 -15.12
C ARG A 161 1.44 19.51 -14.92
N GLY A 162 2.21 18.64 -14.27
CA GLY A 162 1.79 17.27 -13.98
C GLY A 162 0.58 17.18 -13.03
N LEU A 163 0.40 18.18 -12.16
CA LEU A 163 -0.71 18.23 -11.20
C LEU A 163 -2.03 18.66 -11.85
N PHE A 164 -1.99 19.67 -12.73
CA PHE A 164 -3.19 20.31 -13.29
C PHE A 164 -3.51 19.90 -14.73
N TRP A 165 -2.52 19.44 -15.49
CA TRP A 165 -2.69 19.10 -16.89
C TRP A 165 -2.64 17.58 -17.09
N PRO A 166 -3.75 16.94 -17.48
CA PRO A 166 -3.76 15.51 -17.71
C PRO A 166 -3.01 15.19 -19.00
N THR A 167 -1.74 14.80 -18.86
CA THR A 167 -0.97 14.18 -19.94
C THR A 167 -0.76 12.69 -19.64
N ILE A 168 -0.79 11.88 -20.68
CA ILE A 168 -0.37 10.48 -20.64
C ILE A 168 0.93 10.44 -21.45
N PRO A 169 2.10 10.34 -20.81
CA PRO A 169 3.34 10.16 -21.55
C PRO A 169 3.28 8.83 -22.30
N LEU A 170 3.60 8.85 -23.59
CA LEU A 170 3.81 7.63 -24.37
C LEU A 170 5.04 6.92 -23.79
N LEU A 171 4.88 5.65 -23.42
CA LEU A 171 5.98 4.78 -23.00
C LEU A 171 6.85 4.47 -24.22
N ASP A 172 7.81 5.33 -24.52
CA ASP A 172 8.88 5.00 -25.45
C ASP A 172 9.99 4.24 -24.70
N GLY A 173 9.92 2.90 -24.74
CA GLY A 173 11.00 1.96 -24.40
C GLY A 173 11.19 1.62 -22.93
#